data_AF-A0A7T8HI90-F1
#
_entry.id   AF-A0A7T8HI90-F1
#
_cell.length_a   1.000
_cell.length_b   1.000
_cell.length_c   1.000
_cell.angle_alpha   90.00
_cell.angle_beta   90.00
_cell.angle_gamma   90.00
#
_symmetry.space_group_name_H-M   'P 1'
#
loop_
_entity.id
_entity.type
_entity.pdbx_description
1 polymer ?
#
loop_
_entity_poly.entity_id
_entity_poly.type
_entity_poly.pdbx_seq_one_letter_code
_entity_poly.pdbx_strand_id
1 'polypeptide(L)'
;MKTILKDQGCWPWTVVASSFITQVFIFGTIWTVGIWNSVFMEEFGATAAKTSLIGSLLNAITYLGGLLSSLLIFKFSCRAIVSLGGALATFGLLMSSLVPNVELLYLTFSTCTGLGLGLAFTPSVVIICDYFEEKRALALGIASSGAGF
;
A
#
# COMPACT_ATOMS: atom_id res chain seq x y z
N MET A 1 13.95 2.91 26.92
CA MET A 1 14.61 2.64 25.63
C MET A 1 14.81 1.14 25.55
N LYS A 2 13.92 0.38 24.87
CA LYS A 2 14.12 -1.07 24.69
C LYS A 2 15.24 -1.24 23.68
N THR A 3 16.36 -1.81 24.09
CA THR A 3 17.46 -2.17 23.18
C THR A 3 16.94 -3.28 22.27
N ILE A 4 16.45 -2.92 21.09
CA ILE A 4 16.16 -3.88 20.04
C ILE A 4 17.52 -4.47 19.65
N LEU A 5 17.74 -5.75 19.90
CA LEU A 5 18.93 -6.44 19.42
C LEU A 5 18.80 -6.52 17.89
N LYS A 6 19.41 -5.56 17.21
CA LYS A 6 19.44 -5.49 15.75
C LYS A 6 20.14 -6.72 15.20
N ASP A 7 19.67 -7.20 14.04
CA ASP A 7 20.23 -8.34 13.30
C ASP A 7 20.18 -9.71 14.03
N GLN A 8 19.57 -9.81 15.22
CA GLN A 8 19.57 -11.01 16.07
C GLN A 8 18.15 -11.58 16.27
N GLY A 9 18.01 -12.91 16.09
CA GLY A 9 16.77 -13.66 16.36
C GLY A 9 15.82 -13.83 15.16
N CYS A 10 14.72 -14.54 15.39
CA CYS A 10 13.70 -14.83 14.38
C CYS A 10 12.71 -13.68 14.12
N TRP A 11 12.57 -12.77 15.10
CA TRP A 11 11.58 -11.69 15.05
C TRP A 11 11.80 -10.68 13.91
N PRO A 12 13.03 -10.18 13.64
CA PRO A 12 13.28 -9.31 12.48
C PRO A 12 12.85 -9.94 11.15
N TRP A 13 13.04 -11.25 10.99
CA TRP A 13 12.64 -11.99 9.78
C TRP A 13 11.13 -12.13 9.65
N THR A 14 10.40 -12.27 10.75
CA THR A 14 8.92 -12.21 10.75
C THR A 14 8.42 -10.84 10.29
N VAL A 15 9.12 -9.76 10.66
CA VAL A 15 8.80 -8.40 10.18
C VAL A 15 9.06 -8.27 8.68
N VAL A 16 10.14 -8.85 8.16
CA VAL A 16 10.42 -8.91 6.71
C VAL A 16 9.32 -9.66 5.97
N ALA A 17 8.91 -10.84 6.45
CA ALA A 17 7.82 -11.61 5.85
C ALA A 17 6.48 -10.85 5.86
N SER A 18 6.17 -10.14 6.96
CA SER A 18 4.97 -9.30 7.04
C SER A 18 5.00 -8.13 6.05
N SER A 19 6.18 -7.53 5.88
CA SER A 19 6.38 -6.42 4.94
C SER A 19 6.31 -6.89 3.49
N PHE A 20 6.85 -8.09 3.20
CA PHE A 20 6.70 -8.76 1.91
C PHE A 20 5.23 -8.92 1.54
N ILE A 21 4.42 -9.52 2.43
CA ILE A 21 2.98 -9.71 2.20
C ILE A 21 2.27 -8.36 1.99
N THR A 22 2.65 -7.35 2.78
CA THR A 22 2.08 -6.00 2.65
C THR A 22 2.39 -5.41 1.27
N GLN A 23 3.61 -5.57 0.76
CA GLN A 23 3.98 -5.11 -0.58
C GLN A 23 3.25 -5.88 -1.69
N VAL A 24 3.06 -7.20 -1.55
CA VAL A 24 2.26 -8.00 -2.49
C VAL A 24 0.85 -7.41 -2.63
N PHE A 25 0.18 -7.10 -1.53
CA PHE A 25 -1.16 -6.52 -1.60
C PHE A 25 -1.18 -5.09 -2.17
N ILE A 26 -0.19 -4.26 -1.82
CA ILE A 26 -0.10 -2.88 -2.31
C ILE A 26 0.11 -2.86 -3.83
N PHE A 27 1.19 -3.49 -4.30
CA PHE A 27 1.53 -3.45 -5.73
C PHE A 27 0.61 -4.34 -6.57
N GLY A 28 0.16 -5.47 -6.02
CA GLY A 28 -0.87 -6.31 -6.65
C GLY A 28 -2.15 -5.52 -6.92
N THR A 29 -2.61 -4.70 -5.97
CA THR A 29 -3.78 -3.83 -6.19
C THR A 29 -3.50 -2.79 -7.26
N ILE A 30 -2.35 -2.11 -7.18
CA ILE A 30 -1.97 -1.03 -8.10
C ILE A 30 -1.86 -1.52 -9.55
N TRP A 31 -1.18 -2.65 -9.78
CA TRP A 31 -0.95 -3.16 -11.13
C TRP A 31 -2.17 -3.87 -11.72
N THR A 32 -3.02 -4.46 -10.89
CA THR A 32 -4.27 -5.08 -11.35
C THR A 32 -5.24 -4.07 -11.96
N VAL A 33 -5.15 -2.78 -11.61
CA VAL A 33 -5.99 -1.73 -12.24
C VAL A 33 -5.79 -1.67 -13.76
N GLY A 34 -4.60 -2.03 -14.25
CA GLY A 34 -4.34 -2.12 -15.69
C GLY A 34 -5.28 -3.10 -16.40
N ILE A 35 -5.61 -4.22 -15.73
CA ILE A 35 -6.55 -5.23 -16.22
C ILE A 35 -7.99 -4.72 -16.06
N TRP A 36 -8.31 -4.07 -14.94
CA TRP A 36 -9.66 -3.55 -14.69
C TRP A 36 -10.07 -2.41 -15.61
N ASN A 37 -9.12 -1.74 -16.26
CA ASN A 37 -9.42 -0.64 -17.16
C ASN A 37 -10.40 -1.03 -18.28
N SER A 38 -10.23 -2.20 -18.91
CA SER A 38 -11.18 -2.69 -19.93
C SER A 38 -12.55 -3.03 -19.34
N VAL A 39 -12.58 -3.61 -18.14
CA VAL A 39 -13.82 -3.95 -17.43
C VAL A 39 -14.60 -2.68 -17.08
N PHE A 40 -13.93 -1.64 -16.58
CA PHE A 40 -14.56 -0.36 -16.27
C PHE A 40 -15.11 0.36 -17.51
N MET A 41 -14.46 0.20 -18.67
CA MET A 41 -14.98 0.77 -19.92
C MET A 41 -16.28 0.10 -20.34
N GLU A 42 -16.36 -1.23 -20.21
CA GLU A 42 -17.56 -2.01 -20.56
C GLU A 42 -18.71 -1.73 -19.58
N GLU A 43 -18.45 -1.80 -18.28
CA GLU A 43 -19.48 -1.64 -17.24
C GLU A 43 -20.08 -0.23 -17.21
N PHE A 44 -19.23 0.80 -17.30
CA PHE A 44 -19.68 2.19 -17.16
C PHE A 44 -19.87 2.91 -18.50
N GLY A 45 -19.63 2.25 -19.63
CA GLY A 45 -19.67 2.88 -20.96
C GLY A 45 -18.74 4.09 -21.10
N ALA A 46 -17.67 4.14 -20.30
CA ALA A 46 -16.79 5.30 -20.17
C ALA A 46 -15.63 5.26 -21.20
N THR A 47 -15.10 6.43 -21.54
CA THR A 47 -13.94 6.52 -22.44
C THR A 47 -12.67 6.00 -21.75
N ALA A 48 -11.75 5.43 -22.55
CA ALA A 48 -10.45 4.94 -22.06
C ALA A 48 -9.67 5.99 -21.25
N ALA A 49 -9.82 7.28 -21.58
CA ALA A 49 -9.22 8.38 -20.83
C ALA A 49 -9.78 8.49 -19.41
N LYS A 50 -11.09 8.34 -19.21
CA LYS A 50 -11.71 8.39 -17.86
C LYS A 50 -11.31 7.19 -17.03
N THR A 51 -11.35 5.98 -17.59
CA THR A 51 -11.04 4.76 -16.85
C THR A 51 -9.54 4.64 -16.52
N SER A 52 -8.64 5.10 -17.40
CA SER A 52 -7.19 5.15 -17.10
C SER A 52 -6.82 6.16 -16.01
N LEU A 53 -7.61 7.22 -15.82
CA LEU A 53 -7.40 8.18 -14.73
C LEU A 53 -7.58 7.53 -13.36
N ILE A 54 -8.39 6.46 -13.24
CA ILE A 54 -8.60 5.74 -11.98
C ILE A 54 -7.27 5.19 -11.44
N GLY A 55 -6.51 4.49 -12.29
CA GLY A 55 -5.21 3.92 -11.93
C GLY A 55 -4.14 4.99 -11.72
N SER A 56 -4.14 6.04 -12.55
CA SER A 56 -3.22 7.17 -12.38
C SER A 56 -3.44 7.90 -11.05
N LEU A 57 -4.71 8.16 -10.69
CA LEU A 57 -5.06 8.78 -9.42
C LEU A 57 -4.75 7.87 -8.23
N LEU A 58 -5.02 6.57 -8.34
CA LEU A 58 -4.67 5.60 -7.30
C LEU A 58 -3.16 5.67 -6.98
N ASN A 59 -2.33 5.67 -8.03
CA ASN A 59 -0.88 5.79 -7.88
C ASN A 59 -0.46 7.12 -7.26
N ALA A 60 -0.95 8.24 -7.80
CA ALA A 60 -0.62 9.57 -7.29
C ALA A 60 -0.97 9.70 -5.80
N ILE A 61 -2.15 9.24 -5.41
CA ILE A 61 -2.63 9.31 -4.03
C ILE A 61 -1.88 8.34 -3.13
N THR A 62 -1.50 7.16 -3.62
CA THR A 62 -0.65 6.23 -2.87
C THR A 62 0.70 6.86 -2.52
N TYR A 63 1.35 7.54 -3.48
CA TYR A 63 2.61 8.24 -3.21
C TYR A 63 2.44 9.41 -2.24
N LEU A 64 1.36 10.20 -2.37
CA LEU A 64 1.03 11.26 -1.40
C LEU A 64 0.74 10.69 0.00
N GLY A 65 0.03 9.56 0.07
CA GLY A 65 -0.22 8.82 1.30
C GLY A 65 1.08 8.34 1.95
N GLY A 66 2.06 7.90 1.16
CA GLY A 66 3.39 7.55 1.64
C GLY A 66 4.14 8.74 2.26
N LEU A 67 4.05 9.93 1.64
CA LEU A 67 4.60 11.15 2.23
C LEU A 67 3.93 11.49 3.57
N LEU A 68 2.60 11.44 3.64
CA LEU A 68 1.85 11.63 4.89
C LEU A 68 2.25 10.60 5.95
N SER A 69 2.42 9.35 5.54
CA SER A 69 2.82 8.27 6.42
C SER A 69 4.21 8.51 7.02
N SER A 70 5.14 9.06 6.25
CA SER A 70 6.49 9.37 6.74
C SER A 70 6.47 10.36 7.91
N LEU A 71 5.54 11.32 7.89
CA LEU A 71 5.34 12.27 8.99
C LEU A 71 4.66 11.61 10.20
N LEU A 72 3.70 10.72 9.95
CA LEU A 72 2.95 10.01 11.00
C LEU A 72 3.83 9.06 11.82
N ILE A 73 4.85 8.45 11.21
CA ILE A 73 5.78 7.53 11.88
C ILE A 73 6.55 8.22 13.03
N PHE A 74 6.78 9.53 12.96
CA PHE A 74 7.41 10.26 14.07
C PHE A 74 6.51 10.41 15.31
N LYS A 75 5.18 10.27 15.15
CA LYS A 75 4.20 10.44 16.23
C LYS A 75 3.52 9.14 16.65
N PHE A 76 3.39 8.17 15.74
CA PHE A 76 2.66 6.92 15.95
C PHE A 76 3.53 5.70 15.63
N SER A 77 3.19 4.54 16.20
CA SER A 77 3.90 3.30 15.92
C SER A 77 3.61 2.79 14.50
N CYS A 78 4.63 2.28 13.80
CA CYS A 78 4.51 1.70 12.46
C CYS A 78 3.36 0.68 12.36
N ARG A 79 3.19 -0.19 13.37
CA ARG A 79 2.12 -1.19 13.40
C ARG A 79 0.72 -0.57 13.34
N ALA A 80 0.49 0.51 14.10
CA ALA A 80 -0.81 1.17 14.12
C ALA A 80 -1.13 1.82 12.77
N ILE A 81 -0.12 2.46 12.15
CA ILE A 81 -0.28 3.12 10.85
C ILE A 81 -0.58 2.07 9.75
N VAL A 82 0.15 0.95 9.72
CA VAL A 82 -0.11 -0.14 8.77
C VAL A 82 -1.51 -0.71 8.94
N SER A 83 -1.95 -0.97 10.18
CA SER A 83 -3.29 -1.51 10.44
C SER A 83 -4.39 -0.53 10.02
N LEU A 84 -4.22 0.77 10.28
CA LEU A 84 -5.16 1.80 9.84
C LEU A 84 -5.18 1.93 8.31
N GLY A 85 -4.02 1.91 7.66
CA GLY A 85 -3.90 1.95 6.20
C GLY A 85 -4.57 0.75 5.54
N GLY A 86 -4.33 -0.45 6.07
CA GLY A 86 -4.99 -1.67 5.61
C GLY A 86 -6.51 -1.63 5.78
N ALA A 87 -7.01 -1.21 6.94
CA ALA A 87 -8.45 -1.07 7.18
C ALA A 87 -9.09 -0.05 6.23
N LEU A 88 -8.43 1.09 6.01
CA LEU A 88 -8.89 2.12 5.08
C LEU A 88 -8.90 1.60 3.63
N ALA A 89 -7.87 0.85 3.23
CA ALA A 89 -7.80 0.23 1.91
C ALA A 89 -8.93 -0.80 1.69
N THR A 90 -9.17 -1.67 2.67
CA THR A 90 -10.28 -2.63 2.61
C THR A 90 -11.63 -1.91 2.54
N PHE A 91 -11.83 -0.85 3.34
CA PHE A 91 -13.05 -0.07 3.30
C PHE A 91 -13.27 0.60 1.93
N GLY A 92 -12.22 1.21 1.36
CA GLY A 92 -12.27 1.81 0.03
C GLY A 92 -12.61 0.79 -1.06
N LEU A 93 -12.01 -0.41 -1.00
CA LEU A 93 -12.31 -1.51 -1.91
C LEU A 93 -13.76 -2.00 -1.80
N LEU A 94 -14.24 -2.24 -0.58
CA LEU A 94 -15.63 -2.69 -0.35
C LEU A 94 -16.65 -1.66 -0.82
N MET A 95 -16.42 -0.38 -0.52
CA MET A 95 -17.28 0.70 -1.00
C MET A 95 -17.28 0.80 -2.53
N SER A 96 -16.13 0.58 -3.16
CA SER A 96 -16.01 0.60 -4.62
C SER A 96 -16.86 -0.45 -5.32
N SER A 97 -17.13 -1.59 -4.66
CA SER A 97 -18.01 -2.64 -5.19
C SER A 97 -19.48 -2.24 -5.24
N LEU A 98 -19.89 -1.19 -4.52
CA LEU A 98 -21.30 -0.76 -4.40
C LEU A 98 -21.61 0.48 -5.24
N VAL A 99 -20.62 1.01 -5.95
CA VAL A 99 -20.71 2.30 -6.63
C VAL A 99 -21.25 2.13 -8.06
N PRO A 100 -22.29 2.88 -8.47
CA PRO A 100 -22.85 2.78 -9.82
C PRO A 100 -22.19 3.69 -10.85
N ASN A 101 -21.28 4.58 -10.45
CA ASN A 101 -20.73 5.64 -11.31
C ASN A 101 -19.21 5.77 -11.18
N VAL A 102 -18.53 6.06 -12.30
CA VAL A 102 -17.06 6.27 -12.34
C VAL A 102 -16.59 7.42 -11.44
N GLU A 103 -17.40 8.47 -11.28
CA GLU A 103 -17.03 9.63 -10.45
C GLU A 103 -16.88 9.26 -8.97
N LEU A 104 -17.81 8.44 -8.47
CA LEU A 104 -17.74 7.90 -7.12
C LEU A 104 -16.61 6.88 -6.98
N LEU A 105 -16.27 6.16 -8.06
CA LEU A 105 -15.17 5.21 -8.08
C LEU A 105 -13.81 5.92 -7.92
N TYR A 106 -13.63 7.13 -8.44
CA TYR A 106 -12.44 7.93 -8.13
C TYR A 106 -12.31 8.20 -6.63
N LEU A 107 -13.43 8.48 -5.95
CA LEU A 107 -13.44 8.82 -4.54
C LEU A 107 -13.23 7.56 -3.68
N THR A 108 -13.97 6.49 -3.92
CA THR A 108 -13.83 5.26 -3.12
C THR A 108 -12.55 4.50 -3.45
N PHE A 109 -12.30 4.22 -4.73
CA PHE A 109 -11.18 3.38 -5.12
C PHE A 109 -9.89 4.18 -5.17
N SER A 110 -9.80 5.21 -6.02
CA SER A 110 -8.52 5.91 -6.19
C SER A 110 -8.11 6.67 -4.93
N THR A 111 -9.04 7.36 -4.25
CA THR A 111 -8.68 8.16 -3.07
C THR A 111 -8.64 7.35 -1.78
N CYS A 112 -9.72 6.65 -1.40
CA CYS A 112 -9.76 5.95 -0.11
C CYS A 112 -8.80 4.75 -0.10
N THR A 113 -8.86 3.90 -1.13
CA THR A 113 -7.92 2.78 -1.25
C THR A 113 -6.50 3.27 -1.43
N GLY A 114 -6.25 4.24 -2.32
CA GLY A 114 -4.91 4.79 -2.55
C GLY A 114 -4.26 5.36 -1.29
N LEU A 115 -5.01 6.15 -0.50
CA LEU A 115 -4.51 6.66 0.78
C LEU A 115 -4.18 5.52 1.74
N GLY A 116 -5.05 4.50 1.83
CA GLY A 116 -4.81 3.33 2.68
C GLY A 116 -3.54 2.56 2.30
N LEU A 117 -3.33 2.31 1.01
CA LEU A 117 -2.13 1.66 0.50
C LEU A 117 -0.87 2.49 0.77
N GLY A 118 -0.93 3.80 0.56
CA GLY A 118 0.18 4.71 0.82
C GLY A 118 0.58 4.76 2.31
N LEU A 119 -0.40 4.77 3.20
CA LEU A 119 -0.19 4.71 4.64
C LEU A 119 0.42 3.38 5.09
N ALA A 120 0.14 2.28 4.42
CA ALA A 120 0.74 0.98 4.74
C ALA A 120 2.16 0.82 4.17
N PHE A 121 2.45 1.41 3.01
CA PHE A 121 3.73 1.22 2.31
C PHE A 121 4.94 1.71 3.11
N THR A 122 4.99 3.00 3.43
CA THR A 122 6.16 3.61 4.09
C THR A 122 6.56 2.93 5.41
N PRO A 123 5.65 2.66 6.36
CA PRO A 123 6.01 2.03 7.63
C PRO A 123 6.46 0.58 7.47
N SER A 124 6.00 -0.12 6.41
CA SER A 124 6.47 -1.48 6.11
C SER A 124 7.96 -1.51 5.73
N VAL A 125 8.46 -0.44 5.11
CA VAL A 125 9.87 -0.30 4.73
C VAL A 125 10.69 0.23 5.89
N VAL A 126 10.18 1.24 6.60
CA VAL A 126 10.89 1.88 7.71
C VAL A 126 11.16 0.91 8.85
N ILE A 127 10.19 0.05 9.20
CA ILE A 127 10.35 -0.89 10.30
C ILE A 127 11.51 -1.88 10.06
N ILE A 128 11.77 -2.30 8.82
CA ILE A 128 12.90 -3.17 8.49
C ILE A 128 14.23 -2.46 8.77
N CYS A 129 14.29 -1.16 8.47
CA CYS A 129 15.47 -0.33 8.70
C CYS A 129 15.79 -0.16 10.20
N ASP A 130 14.78 -0.27 11.07
CA ASP A 130 14.96 -0.22 12.53
C ASP A 130 15.47 -1.54 13.12
N TYR A 131 15.12 -2.68 12.51
CA TYR A 131 15.50 -4.02 12.99
C TYR A 131 16.81 -4.57 12.42
N PHE A 132 17.28 -4.06 11.27
CA PHE A 132 18.49 -4.53 10.60
C PHE A 132 19.51 -3.40 10.39
N GLU A 133 20.79 -3.68 10.66
CA GLU A 133 21.91 -2.76 10.42
C GLU A 133 22.85 -3.35 9.37
N GLU A 134 23.43 -4.53 9.61
CA GLU A 134 24.34 -5.19 8.66
C GLU A 134 23.58 -5.83 7.49
N LYS A 135 22.45 -6.50 7.76
CA LYS A 135 21.70 -7.26 6.74
C LYS A 135 20.57 -6.44 6.11
N ARG A 136 20.56 -5.12 6.32
CA ARG A 136 19.47 -4.21 5.91
C ARG A 136 19.18 -4.27 4.41
N ALA A 137 20.21 -4.26 3.56
CA ALA A 137 20.02 -4.29 2.11
C ALA A 137 19.36 -5.60 1.65
N LEU A 138 19.77 -6.74 2.23
CA LEU A 138 19.19 -8.04 1.92
C LEU A 138 17.75 -8.14 2.43
N ALA A 139 17.47 -7.68 3.65
CA ALA A 139 16.13 -7.67 4.23
C ALA A 139 15.16 -6.79 3.43
N LEU A 140 15.60 -5.60 3.02
CA LEU A 140 14.82 -4.73 2.13
C LEU A 140 14.63 -5.35 0.75
N GLY A 141 15.66 -6.00 0.20
CA GLY A 141 15.56 -6.71 -1.08
C GLY A 141 14.50 -7.81 -1.05
N ILE A 142 14.47 -8.61 0.02
CA ILE A 142 13.45 -9.65 0.22
C ILE A 142 12.07 -9.01 0.40
N ALA A 143 11.93 -7.95 1.19
CA ALA A 143 10.62 -7.33 1.36
C ALA A 143 10.08 -6.70 0.06
N SER A 144 10.95 -6.04 -0.71
CA SER A 144 10.60 -5.39 -1.98
C SER A 144 10.39 -6.38 -3.12
N SER A 145 10.91 -7.60 -3.06
CA SER A 145 10.61 -8.61 -4.07
C SER A 145 9.12 -8.99 -4.08
N GLY A 146 8.41 -8.75 -2.97
CA GLY A 146 6.95 -8.91 -2.90
C GLY A 146 6.18 -7.98 -3.84
N ALA A 147 6.77 -6.86 -4.25
CA ALA A 147 6.15 -6.01 -5.27
C ALA A 147 6.07 -6.70 -6.64
N GLY A 148 7.00 -7.60 -6.95
CA GLY A 148 7.15 -8.24 -8.27
C GLY A 148 6.66 -9.68 -8.36
N PHE A 149 6.10 -10.24 -7.28
CA PHE A 149 5.56 -11.59 -7.22
C PHE A 149 4.09 -11.61 -7.63
#